data_AF-A0A660M6K4-F1
#
_entry.id   AF-A0A660M6K4-F1
#
_cell.length_a   1.000
_cell.length_b   1.000
_cell.length_c   1.000
_cell.angle_alpha   90.00
_cell.angle_beta   90.00
_cell.angle_gamma   90.00
#
_symmetry.space_group_name_H-M   'P 1'
#
loop_
_entity.id
_entity.type
_entity.pdbx_description
1 polymer ?
#
loop_
_entity_poly.entity_id
_entity_poly.type
_entity_poly.pdbx_seq_one_letter_code
_entity_poly.pdbx_strand_id
1 'polypeptide(L)' 'VVKSPHVYKTGGETFEMRVHKRLIDITNATPKTIDNLHNLSLPAGVDVEIRM' A
#
# COMPACT_ATOMS: atom_id res chain seq x y z
N VAL A 1 -7.56 7.07 -20.53
CA VAL A 1 -7.67 8.53 -20.79
C VAL A 1 -7.40 8.77 -22.27
N VAL A 2 -8.15 9.65 -22.96
CA VAL A 2 -7.87 9.97 -24.37
C VAL A 2 -6.75 11.01 -24.40
N LYS A 3 -5.66 10.74 -25.13
CA LYS A 3 -4.48 11.63 -25.17
C LYS A 3 -4.76 13.01 -25.75
N SER A 4 -5.75 13.14 -26.62
CA SER A 4 -6.06 14.39 -27.33
C SER A 4 -7.49 14.85 -27.06
N PRO A 5 -7.72 16.15 -26.84
CA PRO A 5 -9.06 16.70 -26.73
C PRO A 5 -9.85 16.70 -28.07
N HIS A 6 -9.19 16.50 -29.23
CA HIS A 6 -9.86 16.46 -30.53
C HIS A 6 -9.23 15.45 -31.52
N VAL A 7 -10.07 14.86 -32.40
CA VAL A 7 -9.78 13.97 -33.55
C VAL A 7 -9.13 12.61 -33.25
N TYR A 8 -8.23 12.48 -32.28
CA TYR A 8 -7.49 11.22 -32.04
C TYR A 8 -8.17 10.30 -31.01
N LYS A 9 -9.18 9.55 -31.45
CA LYS A 9 -9.96 8.65 -30.59
C LYS A 9 -9.27 7.33 -30.23
N THR A 10 -8.31 6.87 -31.04
CA THR A 10 -7.57 5.61 -30.85
C THR A 10 -6.36 5.73 -29.93
N GLY A 11 -5.93 6.95 -29.59
CA GLY A 11 -4.81 7.21 -28.68
C GLY A 11 -5.25 7.16 -27.21
N GLY A 12 -5.56 5.96 -26.71
CA GLY A 12 -5.92 5.74 -25.30
C GLY A 12 -4.69 5.42 -24.44
N GLU A 13 -4.61 6.05 -23.26
CA GLU A 13 -3.68 5.66 -22.20
C GLU A 13 -4.35 4.71 -21.21
N THR A 14 -3.66 3.60 -20.96
CA THR A 14 -3.97 2.64 -19.91
C THR A 14 -3.04 2.87 -18.74
N PHE A 15 -3.63 3.06 -17.57
CA PHE A 15 -2.92 3.14 -16.30
C PHE A 15 -3.39 2.01 -15.40
N GLU A 16 -2.50 1.48 -14.58
CA GLU A 16 -2.84 0.54 -13.51
C GLU A 16 -2.32 1.08 -12.19
N MET A 17 -3.01 0.76 -11.11
CA MET A 17 -2.51 0.93 -9.75
C MET A 17 -2.26 -0.46 -9.17
N ARG A 18 -1.01 -0.73 -8.78
CA ARG A 18 -0.63 -1.98 -8.13
C ARG A 18 -0.52 -1.75 -6.64
N VAL A 19 -1.27 -2.53 -5.86
CA VAL A 19 -1.22 -2.52 -4.40
C VAL A 19 -0.66 -3.87 -3.93
N HIS A 20 0.41 -3.83 -3.16
CA HIS A 20 1.05 -5.03 -2.61
C HIS A 20 0.64 -5.21 -1.15
N LYS A 21 -0.08 -6.29 -0.86
CA LYS A 21 -0.47 -6.65 0.51
C LYS A 21 0.55 -7.64 1.07
N ARG A 22 1.04 -7.37 2.29
CA ARG A 22 1.93 -8.26 3.03
C ARG A 22 1.22 -8.71 4.30
N LEU A 23 1.34 -9.99 4.64
CA LEU A 23 0.83 -10.55 5.88
C LEU A 23 2.02 -10.99 6.73
N ILE A 24 2.06 -10.53 7.97
CA ILE A 24 3.07 -10.89 8.97
C ILE A 24 2.29 -11.43 10.15
N ASP A 25 2.59 -12.67 10.54
CA ASP A 25 1.99 -13.32 11.69
C ASP A 25 3.03 -13.45 12.81
N ILE A 26 2.64 -13.09 14.03
CA ILE A 26 3.50 -13.09 15.22
C ILE A 26 2.88 -14.02 16.25
N THR A 27 3.43 -15.23 16.37
CA THR A 27 2.89 -16.28 17.25
C THR A 27 3.10 -16.01 18.75
N ASN A 28 4.11 -15.22 19.12
CA ASN A 28 4.42 -14.85 20.50
C ASN A 28 4.53 -13.33 20.65
N ALA A 29 3.38 -12.66 20.77
CA ALA A 29 3.33 -11.24 21.04
C ALA A 29 3.61 -10.97 22.53
N THR A 30 4.85 -10.59 22.86
CA THR A 30 5.15 -10.01 24.18
C THR A 30 4.69 -8.54 24.20
N PRO A 31 4.27 -7.97 25.34
CA PRO A 31 3.85 -6.57 25.43
C PRO A 31 4.94 -5.60 24.94
N LYS A 32 6.21 -5.92 25.21
CA LYS A 32 7.36 -5.18 24.70
C LYS A 32 7.46 -5.19 23.16
N THR A 33 7.05 -6.28 22.52
CA THR A 33 7.05 -6.38 21.05
C THR A 33 5.98 -5.49 20.44
N ILE A 34 4.82 -5.36 21.08
CA ILE A 34 3.72 -4.50 20.62
C ILE A 34 4.16 -3.03 20.64
N ASP A 35 4.76 -2.57 21.74
CA ASP A 35 5.28 -1.20 21.87
C ASP A 35 6.33 -0.88 20.81
N ASN A 36 7.21 -1.84 20.51
CA ASN A 36 8.24 -1.68 19.49
C ASN A 36 7.66 -1.61 18.06
N LEU A 37 6.58 -2.35 17.78
CA LEU A 37 5.93 -2.33 16.47
C LEU A 37 5.16 -1.03 16.23
N HIS A 38 4.55 -0.46 17.28
CA HIS A 38 3.90 0.85 17.19
C HIS A 38 4.89 2.00 17.02
N ASN A 39 6.08 1.90 17.63
CA ASN A 39 7.12 2.93 17.53
C ASN A 39 8.04 2.76 16.31
N LEU A 40 7.78 1.78 15.44
CA LEU A 40 8.60 1.58 14.25
C LEU A 40 8.32 2.70 13.24
N SER A 41 9.37 3.42 12.83
CA SER A 41 9.23 4.42 11.76
C SER A 41 9.06 3.73 10.41
N LEU A 42 7.80 3.56 10.04
CA LEU A 42 7.44 3.04 8.72
C LEU A 42 7.56 4.16 7.68
N PRO A 43 7.97 3.84 6.44
CA PRO A 43 7.96 4.82 5.35
C PRO A 43 6.54 5.36 5.12
N ALA A 44 6.40 6.65 4.83
CA ALA A 44 5.12 7.37 4.70
C ALA A 44 4.18 6.88 3.57
N GLY A 45 4.53 5.82 2.85
CA GLY A 45 3.73 5.21 1.78
C GLY A 45 3.25 3.78 2.08
N VAL A 46 3.42 3.31 3.32
CA VAL A 46 2.99 1.98 3.75
C VAL A 46 1.89 2.14 4.80
N ASP A 47 0.74 1.52 4.53
CA ASP A 47 -0.34 1.40 5.49
C ASP A 47 -0.21 0.08 6.26
N VAL A 48 -0.43 0.12 7.57
CA VAL A 48 -0.29 -1.03 8.48
C VAL A 48 -1.51 -1.12 9.37
N GLU A 49 -2.18 -2.27 9.30
CA GLU A 49 -3.30 -2.63 10.17
C GLU A 49 -2.85 -3.73 11.13
N ILE A 50 -2.96 -3.48 12.44
CA ILE A 50 -2.66 -4.48 13.48
C ILE A 50 -3.98 -5.05 13.98
N ARG A 51 -4.17 -6.36 13.82
CA ARG A 51 -5.29 -7.11 14.40
C ARG A 51 -4.75 -8.02 15.49
N MET A 52 -5.31 -7.91 16.70
CA MET A 52 -5.01 -8.80 17.84
C MET A 52 -5.93 -10.01 17.85
#